data_AF-A0A2N1JFU7-F1
#
_entry.id   AF-A0A2N1JFU7-F1
#
_cell.length_a   1.000
_cell.length_b   1.000
_cell.length_c   1.000
_cell.angle_alpha   90.00
_cell.angle_beta   90.00
_cell.angle_gamma   90.00
#
_symmetry.space_group_name_H-M   'P 1'
#
loop_
_entity.id
_entity.type
_entity.pdbx_description
1 polymer ?
#
loop_
_entity_poly.entity_id
_entity_poly.type
_entity_poly.pdbx_seq_one_letter_code
_entity_poly.pdbx_strand_id
1 'polypeptide(L)'
;MRPLFGLRLGLWPGLRPGLRLCALPGVQPGAVRILRSVQHVGLRHYSVRPRISKGSYAMRLLSGPVVEFFSILSRIARILISATMVVCIITVGSWEGAHQYVEYFPMRDDGKALPIDDHRTDPYGWDIDDVVAHLNTPYGTDPRMGIFGRHIMRSAWIAEKWGSGVAPSHIFGRASRGLRNTQMLDLSTYQGLSLTERFLTTALDVAESRGISVPDFQSSHDKTLDATGVALELWLADVRTQMSTPKSLSLAGLSYEKLYEAYRDAPHGNVFQIAMAFKLSTVESRLGRFAQSREWLDRGLNSCIGHTGQGLVDAALSTQSFHAKTALDARCSVEALLQLSRVCIQESKGEHGFQESGLRSALAAQFAALRIAQEETHCGGDAAGAHLERIWAQEKLSVLGVYIAETLHVLHSLPPKQRSWFARLWPRHDALLSALPEPRTAAVPDGPNMQCREWLAPSGVAHWHQGECRASL
;
A
#
# COMPACT_ATOMS: atom_id res chain seq x y z
N MET A 1 -21.70 -5.16 31.66
CA MET A 1 -22.94 -4.47 31.23
C MET A 1 -23.10 -4.67 29.72
N ARG A 2 -24.15 -5.36 29.29
CA ARG A 2 -24.45 -5.65 27.87
C ARG A 2 -25.31 -4.52 27.29
N PRO A 3 -24.98 -3.91 26.14
CA PRO A 3 -25.96 -3.14 25.40
C PRO A 3 -26.72 -4.05 24.43
N LEU A 4 -28.03 -4.13 24.65
CA LEU A 4 -29.02 -4.67 23.73
C LEU A 4 -29.28 -3.63 22.64
N PHE A 5 -28.69 -3.83 21.46
CA PHE A 5 -29.24 -3.32 20.20
C PHE A 5 -29.11 -4.41 19.14
N GLY A 6 -30.13 -5.27 19.10
CA GLY A 6 -30.28 -6.31 18.09
C GLY A 6 -31.00 -5.76 16.86
N LEU A 7 -30.26 -5.21 15.91
CA LEU A 7 -30.69 -5.09 14.52
C LEU A 7 -30.18 -6.33 13.78
N ARG A 8 -31.03 -7.37 13.69
CA ARG A 8 -30.81 -8.53 12.82
C ARG A 8 -30.98 -8.08 11.37
N LEU A 9 -29.88 -7.71 10.71
CA LEU A 9 -29.79 -7.73 9.25
C LEU A 9 -29.68 -9.19 8.81
N GLY A 10 -30.62 -9.61 7.97
CA GLY A 10 -30.74 -10.99 7.50
C GLY A 10 -29.53 -11.47 6.73
N LEU A 11 -29.13 -12.71 7.00
CA LEU A 11 -28.19 -13.49 6.21
C LEU A 11 -28.61 -13.51 4.73
N TRP A 12 -27.69 -13.15 3.84
CA TRP A 12 -27.76 -13.50 2.41
C TRP A 12 -26.92 -14.75 2.17
N PRO A 13 -27.51 -15.90 1.77
CA PRO A 13 -26.74 -17.02 1.29
C PRO A 13 -26.64 -17.00 -0.24
N GLY A 14 -25.41 -17.13 -0.75
CA GLY A 14 -25.09 -17.84 -2.00
C GLY A 14 -25.57 -17.24 -3.33
N LEU A 15 -24.68 -16.51 -4.02
CA LEU A 15 -24.79 -16.28 -5.47
C LEU A 15 -24.02 -17.36 -6.23
N ARG A 16 -24.74 -18.28 -6.88
CA ARG A 16 -24.27 -19.03 -8.06
C ARG A 16 -24.77 -18.32 -9.33
N PRO A 17 -24.01 -18.33 -10.44
CA PRO A 17 -24.40 -17.67 -11.68
C PRO A 17 -25.32 -18.57 -12.50
N GLY A 18 -26.50 -18.08 -12.86
CA GLY A 18 -27.47 -18.83 -13.65
C GLY A 18 -28.83 -18.17 -13.74
N LEU A 19 -28.91 -16.93 -14.24
CA LEU A 19 -30.20 -16.33 -14.57
C LEU A 19 -30.64 -16.76 -15.96
N ARG A 20 -31.38 -17.89 -16.00
CA ARG A 20 -32.41 -18.10 -17.01
C ARG A 20 -33.47 -17.01 -16.84
N LEU A 21 -33.77 -16.29 -17.93
CA LEU A 21 -34.98 -15.48 -18.04
C LEU A 21 -36.19 -16.42 -17.92
N CYS A 22 -36.74 -16.55 -16.72
CA CYS A 22 -38.09 -17.06 -16.53
C CYS A 22 -39.03 -15.87 -16.38
N ALA A 23 -39.91 -15.73 -17.36
CA ALA A 23 -41.03 -14.80 -17.35
C ALA A 23 -41.84 -14.96 -16.06
N LEU A 24 -41.98 -13.87 -15.31
CA LEU A 24 -42.93 -13.76 -14.23
C LEU A 24 -44.33 -13.47 -14.79
N PRO A 25 -45.39 -14.04 -14.20
CA PRO A 25 -46.75 -13.92 -14.68
C PRO A 25 -47.40 -12.61 -14.25
N GLY A 26 -48.16 -12.01 -15.18
CA GLY A 26 -49.40 -11.27 -14.92
C GLY A 26 -49.40 -10.25 -13.79
N VAL A 27 -48.81 -9.07 -14.02
CA VAL A 27 -49.24 -7.86 -13.31
C VAL A 27 -50.60 -7.47 -13.85
N GLN A 28 -51.66 -7.71 -13.09
CA GLN A 28 -52.98 -7.18 -13.40
C GLN A 28 -52.96 -5.65 -13.30
N PRO A 29 -53.62 -4.94 -14.24
CA PRO A 29 -53.82 -3.50 -14.12
C PRO A 29 -54.81 -3.24 -12.97
N GLY A 30 -54.26 -2.89 -11.80
CA GLY A 30 -55.02 -2.44 -10.65
C GLY A 30 -55.80 -1.18 -11.02
N ALA A 31 -57.12 -1.33 -11.11
CA ALA A 31 -58.08 -0.28 -11.36
C ALA A 31 -57.90 0.90 -10.37
N VAL A 32 -57.62 2.07 -10.92
CA VAL A 32 -57.71 3.35 -10.22
C VAL A 32 -59.18 3.57 -9.86
N ARG A 33 -59.55 3.21 -8.63
CA ARG A 33 -60.87 3.48 -8.07
C ARG A 33 -60.95 4.96 -7.71
N ILE A 34 -61.36 5.77 -8.68
CA ILE A 34 -61.82 7.15 -8.49
C ILE A 34 -63.06 7.10 -7.61
N LEU A 35 -62.91 7.33 -6.30
CA LEU A 35 -64.04 7.61 -5.44
C LEU A 35 -64.54 9.02 -5.75
N ARG A 36 -65.55 9.08 -6.64
CA ARG A 36 -66.47 10.21 -6.78
C ARG A 36 -67.13 10.45 -5.41
N SER A 37 -66.63 11.45 -4.69
CA SER A 37 -67.40 12.12 -3.65
C SER A 37 -68.59 12.81 -4.30
N VAL A 38 -69.78 12.28 -4.04
CA VAL A 38 -71.07 12.85 -4.42
C VAL A 38 -71.16 14.26 -3.83
N GLN A 39 -71.22 15.25 -4.72
CA GLN A 39 -71.56 16.61 -4.36
C GLN A 39 -73.01 16.65 -3.89
N HIS A 40 -73.23 16.91 -2.61
CA HIS A 40 -74.50 17.42 -2.14
C HIS A 40 -74.74 18.79 -2.76
N VAL A 41 -75.80 18.89 -3.55
CA VAL A 41 -76.38 20.15 -4.03
C VAL A 41 -76.95 20.87 -2.79
N GLY A 42 -76.13 21.72 -2.19
CA GLY A 42 -76.52 22.65 -1.14
C GLY A 42 -77.15 23.91 -1.74
N LEU A 43 -78.38 24.19 -1.34
CA LEU A 43 -79.19 25.36 -1.69
C LEU A 43 -78.41 26.68 -1.63
N ARG A 44 -78.52 27.49 -2.69
CA ARG A 44 -78.02 28.87 -2.76
C ARG A 44 -78.79 29.75 -1.76
N HIS A 45 -78.16 30.07 -0.63
CA HIS A 45 -78.52 31.25 0.15
C HIS A 45 -77.95 32.50 -0.54
N TYR A 46 -78.83 33.39 -1.01
CA TYR A 46 -78.47 34.74 -1.41
C TYR A 46 -78.22 35.58 -0.15
N SER A 47 -76.95 35.68 0.29
CA SER A 47 -76.59 36.62 1.35
C SER A 47 -76.39 38.01 0.76
N VAL A 48 -77.12 38.98 1.29
CA VAL A 48 -77.03 40.42 1.00
C VAL A 48 -75.58 40.89 1.12
N ARG A 49 -75.07 41.57 0.07
CA ARG A 49 -73.71 42.13 0.03
C ARG A 49 -73.52 43.16 1.16
N PRO A 50 -72.61 42.95 2.12
CA PRO A 50 -72.23 44.00 3.04
C PRO A 50 -71.52 45.12 2.27
N ARG A 51 -71.81 46.37 2.65
CA ARG A 51 -71.24 47.59 2.07
C ARG A 51 -69.75 47.66 2.47
N ILE A 52 -68.88 47.16 1.61
CA ILE A 52 -67.42 47.16 1.83
C ILE A 52 -66.92 48.60 1.82
N SER A 53 -66.37 49.06 2.95
CA SER A 53 -65.72 50.37 3.04
C SER A 53 -64.48 50.39 2.14
N LYS A 54 -64.24 51.51 1.44
CA LYS A 54 -63.18 51.65 0.44
C LYS A 54 -61.76 51.32 0.99
N GLY A 55 -61.55 51.48 2.30
CA GLY A 55 -60.30 51.09 2.97
C GLY A 55 -60.04 49.58 3.01
N SER A 56 -61.08 48.74 3.13
CA SER A 56 -60.93 47.28 3.13
C SER A 56 -60.54 46.72 1.76
N TYR A 57 -60.87 47.44 0.68
CA TYR A 57 -60.50 47.02 -0.68
C TYR A 57 -59.01 47.26 -0.95
N ALA A 58 -58.47 48.40 -0.52
CA ALA A 58 -57.05 48.71 -0.65
C ALA A 58 -56.16 47.73 0.14
N MET A 59 -56.52 47.40 1.39
CA MET A 59 -55.77 46.39 2.16
C MET A 59 -55.82 45.00 1.53
N ARG A 60 -56.94 44.59 0.94
CA ARG A 60 -57.04 43.28 0.25
C ARG A 60 -56.19 43.21 -1.02
N LEU A 61 -56.10 44.31 -1.76
CA LEU A 61 -55.25 44.40 -2.96
C LEU A 61 -53.76 44.30 -2.62
N LEU A 62 -53.34 44.85 -1.48
CA LEU A 62 -51.95 44.78 -1.01
C LEU A 62 -51.64 43.47 -0.28
N SER A 63 -52.59 42.87 0.43
CA SER A 63 -52.35 41.63 1.19
C SER A 63 -52.25 40.39 0.31
N GLY A 64 -52.94 40.36 -0.84
CA GLY A 64 -52.96 39.20 -1.75
C GLY A 64 -51.55 38.81 -2.25
N PRO A 65 -50.80 39.72 -2.86
CA PRO A 65 -49.44 39.44 -3.36
C PRO A 65 -48.46 39.03 -2.26
N VAL A 66 -48.60 39.61 -1.05
CA VAL A 66 -47.73 39.30 0.09
C VAL A 66 -47.97 37.88 0.61
N VAL A 67 -49.24 37.48 0.75
CA VAL A 67 -49.60 36.10 1.16
C VAL A 67 -49.15 35.09 0.11
N GLU A 68 -49.29 35.40 -1.18
CA GLU A 68 -48.80 34.55 -2.26
C GLU A 68 -47.27 34.42 -2.25
N PHE A 69 -46.54 35.52 -2.04
CA PHE A 69 -45.09 35.50 -1.89
C PHE A 69 -44.65 34.60 -0.74
N PHE A 70 -45.24 34.74 0.46
CA PHE A 70 -44.91 33.88 1.60
C PHE A 70 -45.26 32.40 1.36
N SER A 71 -46.34 32.12 0.63
CA SER A 71 -46.72 30.76 0.24
C SER A 71 -45.70 30.13 -0.73
N ILE A 72 -45.27 30.88 -1.74
CA ILE A 72 -44.23 30.44 -2.69
C ILE A 72 -42.91 30.24 -1.95
N LEU A 73 -42.51 31.21 -1.12
CA LEU A 73 -41.30 31.13 -0.33
C LEU A 73 -41.30 29.91 0.60
N SER A 74 -42.42 29.62 1.27
CA SER A 74 -42.58 28.42 2.10
C SER A 74 -42.44 27.12 1.31
N ARG A 75 -42.97 27.07 0.07
CA ARG A 75 -42.80 25.90 -0.80
C ARG A 75 -41.35 25.71 -1.23
N ILE A 76 -40.69 26.79 -1.65
CA ILE A 76 -39.27 26.78 -2.02
C ILE A 76 -38.40 26.35 -0.83
N ALA A 77 -38.63 26.93 0.35
CA ALA A 77 -37.90 26.58 1.57
C ALA A 77 -38.05 25.09 1.92
N ARG A 78 -39.27 24.53 1.84
CA ARG A 78 -39.49 23.09 2.09
C ARG A 78 -38.77 22.21 1.08
N ILE A 79 -38.79 22.58 -0.21
CA ILE A 79 -38.06 21.85 -1.26
C ILE A 79 -36.55 21.89 -0.97
N LEU A 80 -35.98 23.06 -0.66
CA LEU A 80 -34.55 23.20 -0.34
C LEU A 80 -34.15 22.41 0.92
N ILE A 81 -34.95 22.46 1.99
CA ILE A 81 -34.70 21.67 3.21
C ILE A 81 -34.78 20.18 2.91
N SER A 82 -35.77 19.72 2.13
CA SER A 82 -35.85 18.31 1.74
C SER A 82 -34.69 17.87 0.86
N ALA A 83 -34.26 18.69 -0.10
CA ALA A 83 -33.16 18.38 -0.99
C ALA A 83 -31.84 18.31 -0.23
N THR A 84 -31.57 19.28 0.65
CA THR A 84 -30.38 19.28 1.52
C THR A 84 -30.38 18.08 2.46
N MET A 85 -31.52 17.72 3.06
CA MET A 85 -31.62 16.52 3.90
C MET A 85 -31.32 15.23 3.11
N VAL A 86 -31.85 15.09 1.90
CA VAL A 86 -31.56 13.93 1.03
C VAL A 86 -30.07 13.86 0.69
N VAL A 87 -29.46 14.99 0.31
CA VAL A 87 -28.01 15.05 0.03
C VAL A 87 -27.21 14.66 1.28
N CYS A 88 -27.56 15.20 2.46
CA CYS A 88 -26.89 14.85 3.71
C CYS A 88 -26.99 13.35 4.03
N ILE A 89 -28.16 12.73 3.86
CA ILE A 89 -28.35 11.29 4.10
C ILE A 89 -27.49 10.47 3.13
N ILE A 90 -27.47 10.83 1.85
CA ILE A 90 -26.64 10.14 0.86
C ILE A 90 -25.16 10.30 1.21
N THR A 91 -24.71 11.51 1.54
CA THR A 91 -23.30 11.77 1.89
C THR A 91 -22.86 10.99 3.12
N VAL A 92 -23.65 11.02 4.20
CA VAL A 92 -23.33 10.26 5.43
C VAL A 92 -23.38 8.77 5.18
N GLY A 93 -24.39 8.28 4.45
CA GLY A 93 -24.54 6.88 4.10
C GLY A 93 -23.40 6.36 3.22
N SER A 94 -22.96 7.14 2.23
CA SER A 94 -21.80 6.81 1.40
C SER A 94 -20.50 6.86 2.19
N TRP A 95 -20.34 7.83 3.10
CA TRP A 95 -19.17 7.94 3.96
C TRP A 95 -19.04 6.73 4.90
N GLU A 96 -20.09 6.38 5.63
CA GLU A 96 -20.11 5.19 6.50
C GLU A 96 -19.99 3.91 5.66
N GLY A 97 -20.65 3.85 4.51
CA GLY A 97 -20.59 2.71 3.59
C GLY A 97 -19.17 2.44 3.09
N ALA A 98 -18.39 3.47 2.77
CA ALA A 98 -16.98 3.33 2.39
C ALA A 98 -16.15 2.78 3.56
N HIS A 99 -16.38 3.29 4.77
CA HIS A 99 -15.75 2.81 6.00
C HIS A 99 -16.08 1.35 6.31
N GLN A 100 -17.34 0.93 6.17
CA GLN A 100 -17.72 -0.47 6.37
C GLN A 100 -17.19 -1.37 5.25
N TYR A 101 -17.16 -0.89 4.01
CA TYR A 101 -16.55 -1.62 2.90
C TYR A 101 -15.08 -1.93 3.20
N VAL A 102 -14.31 -0.92 3.65
CA VAL A 102 -12.89 -1.10 3.96
C VAL A 102 -12.66 -2.08 5.11
N GLU A 103 -13.47 -2.01 6.16
CA GLU A 103 -13.39 -2.96 7.28
C GLU A 103 -13.60 -4.42 6.83
N TYR A 104 -14.63 -4.69 6.03
CA TYR A 104 -15.05 -6.07 5.75
C TYR A 104 -14.43 -6.69 4.49
N PHE A 105 -13.83 -5.89 3.62
CA PHE A 105 -13.23 -6.40 2.38
C PHE A 105 -11.70 -6.33 2.42
N PRO A 106 -11.05 -5.16 2.25
CA PRO A 106 -9.60 -5.09 2.21
C PRO A 106 -8.93 -5.27 3.58
N MET A 107 -9.53 -4.79 4.67
CA MET A 107 -9.02 -4.96 6.03
C MET A 107 -9.69 -6.13 6.73
N ARG A 108 -10.18 -7.14 6.02
CA ARG A 108 -10.88 -8.25 6.68
C ARG A 108 -9.89 -9.05 7.52
N ASP A 109 -10.10 -9.05 8.84
CA ASP A 109 -9.46 -10.02 9.73
C ASP A 109 -9.99 -11.42 9.37
N ASP A 110 -9.12 -12.29 8.87
CA ASP A 110 -9.47 -13.67 8.54
C ASP A 110 -9.45 -14.59 9.77
N GLY A 111 -9.25 -14.01 10.96
CA GLY A 111 -9.25 -14.71 12.24
C GLY A 111 -8.03 -15.62 12.42
N LYS A 112 -7.06 -15.55 11.51
CA LYS A 112 -5.75 -16.12 11.72
C LYS A 112 -5.03 -15.20 12.68
N ALA A 113 -5.22 -15.45 13.97
CA ALA A 113 -4.41 -14.83 15.00
C ALA A 113 -2.94 -14.90 14.55
N LEU A 114 -2.23 -13.77 14.63
CA LEU A 114 -0.80 -13.72 14.35
C LEU A 114 -0.16 -14.92 15.08
N PRO A 115 0.47 -15.86 14.36
CA PRO A 115 1.00 -17.09 14.94
C PRO A 115 2.29 -16.79 15.70
N ILE A 116 2.27 -15.79 16.59
CA ILE A 116 3.38 -15.47 17.47
C ILE A 116 3.52 -16.59 18.52
N ASP A 117 2.42 -17.24 18.91
CA ASP A 117 2.39 -18.20 20.02
C ASP A 117 2.22 -19.68 19.60
N ASP A 118 1.71 -20.00 18.41
CA ASP A 118 1.44 -21.39 17.99
C ASP A 118 2.41 -21.85 16.90
N HIS A 119 3.54 -22.40 17.36
CA HIS A 119 4.61 -22.96 16.53
C HIS A 119 4.13 -24.18 15.74
N ARG A 120 3.53 -23.94 14.58
CA ARG A 120 3.82 -24.82 13.46
C ARG A 120 5.20 -24.46 12.97
N THR A 121 6.20 -25.27 13.34
CA THR A 121 7.54 -25.23 12.75
C THR A 121 7.44 -25.50 11.26
N ASP A 122 7.16 -24.47 10.47
CA ASP A 122 7.40 -24.53 9.03
C ASP A 122 8.92 -24.59 8.85
N PRO A 123 9.48 -25.72 8.38
CA PRO A 123 10.93 -25.84 8.19
C PRO A 123 11.47 -24.82 7.19
N TYR A 124 10.60 -24.21 6.38
CA TYR A 124 10.96 -23.17 5.41
C TYR A 124 10.79 -21.75 5.96
N GLY A 125 10.13 -21.55 7.11
CA GLY A 125 9.96 -20.25 7.75
C GLY A 125 9.03 -19.28 7.00
N TRP A 126 8.08 -19.76 6.20
CA TRP A 126 7.10 -18.89 5.51
C TRP A 126 6.11 -18.25 6.47
N ASP A 127 5.81 -18.93 7.56
CA ASP A 127 5.01 -18.41 8.68
C ASP A 127 5.62 -17.12 9.26
N ILE A 128 6.94 -17.05 9.33
CA ILE A 128 7.66 -15.90 9.84
C ILE A 128 7.62 -14.73 8.84
N ASP A 129 7.83 -15.00 7.55
CA ASP A 129 7.69 -13.99 6.50
C ASP A 129 6.26 -13.43 6.46
N ASP A 130 5.27 -14.32 6.67
CA ASP A 130 3.88 -13.95 6.85
C ASP A 130 3.72 -13.03 8.07
N VAL A 131 4.31 -13.30 9.23
CA VAL A 131 4.21 -12.41 10.41
C VAL A 131 4.65 -10.99 10.08
N VAL A 132 5.78 -10.81 9.41
CA VAL A 132 6.26 -9.46 9.01
C VAL A 132 5.30 -8.82 8.01
N ALA A 133 4.81 -9.58 7.02
CA ALA A 133 3.81 -9.09 6.07
C ALA A 133 2.48 -8.71 6.76
N HIS A 134 2.09 -9.47 7.79
CA HIS A 134 0.87 -9.24 8.55
C HIS A 134 0.97 -8.02 9.46
N LEU A 135 2.15 -7.75 10.03
CA LEU A 135 2.36 -6.51 10.79
C LEU A 135 2.41 -5.28 9.88
N ASN A 136 2.81 -5.42 8.61
CA ASN A 136 2.82 -4.34 7.62
C ASN A 136 1.44 -4.02 7.05
N THR A 137 0.45 -4.91 7.19
CA THR A 137 -0.90 -4.72 6.65
C THR A 137 -1.92 -4.75 7.79
N PRO A 138 -2.63 -3.66 8.09
CA PRO A 138 -3.61 -3.68 9.17
C PRO A 138 -4.78 -4.61 8.80
N TYR A 139 -4.82 -5.78 9.44
CA TYR A 139 -5.96 -6.70 9.39
C TYR A 139 -6.95 -6.31 10.49
N GLY A 140 -8.17 -5.98 10.08
CA GLY A 140 -9.22 -5.48 10.95
C GLY A 140 -8.90 -4.12 11.56
N THR A 141 -9.86 -3.58 12.29
CA THR A 141 -9.57 -2.49 13.22
C THR A 141 -9.82 -2.92 14.67
N ASP A 142 -8.85 -2.66 15.54
CA ASP A 142 -8.93 -3.10 16.94
C ASP A 142 -10.14 -2.45 17.65
N PRO A 143 -11.10 -3.24 18.18
CA PRO A 143 -12.23 -2.72 18.92
C PRO A 143 -11.85 -1.85 20.13
N ARG A 144 -10.67 -2.10 20.74
CA ARG A 144 -10.16 -1.35 21.89
C ARG A 144 -9.87 0.11 21.53
N MET A 145 -9.60 0.44 20.27
CA MET A 145 -9.43 1.83 19.80
C MET A 145 -10.75 2.62 19.73
N GLY A 146 -11.89 1.93 19.86
CA GLY A 146 -13.22 2.53 19.83
C GLY A 146 -13.62 3.04 18.44
N ILE A 147 -14.87 3.54 18.34
CA ILE A 147 -15.44 3.93 17.03
C ILE A 147 -14.57 4.97 16.32
N PHE A 148 -14.04 5.96 17.06
CA PHE A 148 -13.22 7.02 16.48
C PHE A 148 -11.87 6.50 15.95
N GLY A 149 -11.11 5.75 16.76
CA GLY A 149 -9.83 5.19 16.33
C GLY A 149 -9.98 4.25 15.12
N ARG A 150 -11.04 3.42 15.10
CA ARG A 150 -11.36 2.57 13.95
C ARG A 150 -11.70 3.37 12.68
N HIS A 151 -12.43 4.47 12.79
CA HIS A 151 -12.68 5.35 11.63
C HIS A 151 -11.41 6.02 11.12
N ILE A 152 -10.52 6.43 12.01
CA ILE A 152 -9.25 7.04 11.61
C ILE A 152 -8.37 6.02 10.88
N MET A 153 -8.22 4.80 11.40
CA MET A 153 -7.46 3.74 10.73
C MET A 153 -7.99 3.45 9.33
N ARG A 154 -9.30 3.29 9.19
CA ARG A 154 -9.94 3.09 7.88
C ARG A 154 -9.76 4.29 6.96
N SER A 155 -9.80 5.51 7.50
CA SER A 155 -9.49 6.73 6.73
C SER A 155 -8.04 6.75 6.26
N ALA A 156 -7.10 6.28 7.09
CA ALA A 156 -5.69 6.14 6.71
C ALA A 156 -5.52 5.16 5.54
N TRP A 157 -6.19 4.01 5.62
CA TRP A 157 -6.19 2.99 4.56
C TRP A 157 -6.76 3.54 3.25
N ILE A 158 -7.92 4.21 3.33
CA ILE A 158 -8.56 4.88 2.19
C ILE A 158 -7.61 5.91 1.57
N ALA A 159 -7.01 6.77 2.39
CA ALA A 159 -6.09 7.79 1.92
C ALA A 159 -4.84 7.21 1.25
N GLU A 160 -4.35 6.06 1.73
CA GLU A 160 -3.15 5.41 1.20
C GLU A 160 -3.45 4.73 -0.13
N LYS A 161 -4.53 3.94 -0.20
CA LYS A 161 -4.84 3.10 -1.37
C LYS A 161 -5.67 3.80 -2.43
N TRP A 162 -6.56 4.71 -2.04
CA TRP A 162 -7.39 5.47 -2.97
C TRP A 162 -6.85 6.89 -3.22
N GLY A 163 -5.80 7.29 -2.51
CA GLY A 163 -5.26 8.64 -2.54
C GLY A 163 -6.10 9.62 -1.73
N SER A 164 -5.76 10.91 -1.84
CA SER A 164 -6.50 11.99 -1.15
C SER A 164 -7.89 12.30 -1.75
N GLY A 165 -8.31 11.56 -2.78
CA GLY A 165 -9.48 11.86 -3.60
C GLY A 165 -9.26 13.00 -4.59
N VAL A 166 -10.31 13.41 -5.28
CA VAL A 166 -10.25 14.57 -6.18
C VAL A 166 -10.32 15.83 -5.33
N ALA A 167 -9.20 16.55 -5.18
CA ALA A 167 -9.23 17.82 -4.45
C ALA A 167 -10.28 18.76 -5.08
N PRO A 168 -11.18 19.39 -4.30
CA PRO A 168 -12.27 20.22 -4.82
C PRO A 168 -11.79 21.35 -5.75
N SER A 169 -10.55 21.82 -5.55
CA SER A 169 -9.87 22.78 -6.42
C SER A 169 -9.78 22.34 -7.89
N HIS A 170 -9.81 21.03 -8.17
CA HIS A 170 -9.83 20.48 -9.52
C HIS A 170 -11.24 20.45 -10.12
N ILE A 171 -12.28 20.23 -9.29
CA ILE A 171 -13.67 20.17 -9.73
C ILE A 171 -14.22 21.58 -10.03
N PHE A 172 -13.79 22.60 -9.26
CA PHE A 172 -14.33 23.96 -9.35
C PHE A 172 -13.45 24.96 -10.13
N GLY A 173 -12.63 24.47 -11.07
CA GLY A 173 -12.29 25.27 -12.26
C GLY A 173 -11.10 26.24 -12.17
N ARG A 174 -10.00 25.88 -11.50
CA ARG A 174 -8.70 26.57 -11.66
C ARG A 174 -7.52 25.64 -11.97
N ALA A 175 -7.80 24.43 -12.45
CA ALA A 175 -6.73 23.50 -12.85
C ALA A 175 -5.98 24.08 -14.06
N SER A 176 -4.72 24.41 -13.81
CA SER A 176 -3.71 24.87 -14.75
C SER A 176 -3.74 24.01 -16.03
N ARG A 177 -4.05 24.62 -17.18
CA ARG A 177 -4.15 23.99 -18.51
C ARG A 177 -2.82 23.41 -19.07
N GLY A 178 -1.93 22.89 -18.22
CA GLY A 178 -0.59 22.46 -18.63
C GLY A 178 0.06 21.33 -17.82
N LEU A 179 -0.57 20.81 -16.75
CA LEU A 179 -0.04 19.64 -16.05
C LEU A 179 -0.40 18.37 -16.83
N ARG A 180 0.62 17.58 -17.20
CA ARG A 180 0.44 16.27 -17.84
C ARG A 180 -0.21 15.30 -16.84
N ASN A 181 -1.05 14.38 -17.32
CA ASN A 181 -1.78 13.42 -16.49
C ASN A 181 -0.90 12.67 -15.46
N THR A 182 0.37 12.39 -15.78
CA THR A 182 1.32 11.72 -14.87
C THR A 182 1.65 12.55 -13.64
N GLN A 183 1.91 13.85 -13.82
CA GLN A 183 2.22 14.76 -12.71
C GLN A 183 1.02 14.92 -11.76
N MET A 184 -0.20 14.83 -12.29
CA MET A 184 -1.41 14.87 -11.47
C MET A 184 -1.56 13.61 -10.60
N LEU A 185 -1.21 12.43 -11.14
CA LEU A 185 -1.23 11.17 -10.38
C LEU A 185 -0.20 11.19 -9.24
N ASP A 186 1.02 11.65 -9.52
CA ASP A 186 2.09 11.76 -8.50
C ASP A 186 1.69 12.70 -7.35
N LEU A 187 1.10 13.85 -7.69
CA LEU A 187 0.59 14.80 -6.68
C LEU A 187 -0.54 14.19 -5.84
N SER A 188 -1.48 13.47 -6.47
CA SER A 188 -2.60 12.84 -5.76
C SER A 188 -2.12 11.73 -4.81
N THR A 189 -1.10 10.98 -5.23
CA THR A 189 -0.47 9.90 -4.46
C THR A 189 0.25 10.48 -3.26
N TYR A 190 1.07 11.52 -3.47
CA TYR A 190 1.78 12.19 -2.38
C TYR A 190 0.82 12.83 -1.37
N GLN A 191 -0.25 13.48 -1.84
CA GLN A 191 -1.29 14.02 -0.96
C GLN A 191 -2.01 12.92 -0.17
N GLY A 192 -2.27 11.76 -0.80
CA GLY A 192 -2.81 10.57 -0.14
C GLY A 192 -1.91 10.12 1.00
N LEU A 193 -0.62 9.89 0.72
CA LEU A 193 0.37 9.49 1.74
C LEU A 193 0.49 10.50 2.88
N SER A 194 0.47 11.82 2.58
CA SER A 194 0.51 12.85 3.62
C SER A 194 -0.76 12.85 4.49
N LEU A 195 -1.92 12.57 3.91
CA LEU A 195 -3.16 12.44 4.66
C LEU A 195 -3.17 11.16 5.51
N THR A 196 -2.67 10.05 4.96
CA THR A 196 -2.44 8.80 5.69
C THR A 196 -1.54 9.02 6.90
N GLU A 197 -0.40 9.71 6.74
CA GLU A 197 0.52 10.03 7.85
C GLU A 197 -0.22 10.75 9.00
N ARG A 198 -1.07 11.73 8.68
CA ARG A 198 -1.85 12.47 9.69
C ARG A 198 -2.87 11.59 10.40
N PHE A 199 -3.59 10.75 9.64
CA PHE A 199 -4.54 9.81 10.22
C PHE A 199 -3.82 8.79 11.11
N LEU A 200 -2.70 8.22 10.68
CA LEU A 200 -1.94 7.26 11.48
C LEU A 200 -1.35 7.89 12.74
N THR A 201 -0.84 9.11 12.65
CA THR A 201 -0.38 9.84 13.85
C THR A 201 -1.53 10.04 14.84
N THR A 202 -2.70 10.46 14.36
CA THR A 202 -3.89 10.62 15.20
C THR A 202 -4.38 9.27 15.76
N ALA A 203 -4.26 8.19 14.98
CA ALA A 203 -4.64 6.85 15.41
C ALA A 203 -3.72 6.34 16.54
N LEU A 204 -2.41 6.62 16.45
CA LEU A 204 -1.44 6.33 17.50
C LEU A 204 -1.75 7.13 18.77
N ASP A 205 -2.01 8.43 18.67
CA ASP A 205 -2.39 9.24 19.85
C ASP A 205 -3.63 8.65 20.55
N VAL A 206 -4.63 8.21 19.78
CA VAL A 206 -5.83 7.56 20.30
C VAL A 206 -5.50 6.19 20.91
N ALA A 207 -4.62 5.40 20.29
CA ALA A 207 -4.17 4.11 20.80
C ALA A 207 -3.42 4.27 22.14
N GLU A 208 -2.49 5.21 22.21
CA GLU A 208 -1.70 5.53 23.39
C GLU A 208 -2.58 6.00 24.55
N SER A 209 -3.57 6.86 24.28
CA SER A 209 -4.55 7.30 25.28
C SER A 209 -5.37 6.15 25.89
N ARG A 210 -5.36 4.97 25.24
CA ARG A 210 -6.03 3.74 25.68
C ARG A 210 -5.06 2.65 26.14
N GLY A 211 -3.78 2.97 26.29
CA GLY A 211 -2.74 2.06 26.75
C GLY A 211 -2.18 1.12 25.67
N ILE A 212 -2.62 1.27 24.41
CA ILE A 212 -2.11 0.55 23.23
C ILE A 212 -0.92 1.35 22.70
N SER A 213 0.28 1.05 23.19
CA SER A 213 1.49 1.80 22.83
C SER A 213 2.69 0.87 22.71
N VAL A 214 3.57 1.17 21.77
CA VAL A 214 4.91 0.59 21.75
C VAL A 214 5.76 1.37 22.76
N PRO A 215 6.40 0.70 23.74
CA PRO A 215 7.25 1.38 24.73
C PRO A 215 8.39 2.12 24.03
N ASP A 216 8.69 3.34 24.50
CA ASP A 216 9.89 4.06 24.08
C ASP A 216 11.14 3.45 24.73
N PHE A 217 12.31 3.75 24.16
CA PHE A 217 13.64 3.17 24.48
C PHE A 217 14.03 3.01 25.96
N GLN A 218 13.37 3.69 26.90
CA GLN A 218 13.72 3.71 28.33
C GLN A 218 12.64 3.14 29.25
N SER A 219 11.45 2.85 28.71
CA SER A 219 10.28 2.55 29.52
C SER A 219 9.91 1.08 29.39
N SER A 220 10.26 0.30 30.41
CA SER A 220 9.72 -1.04 30.75
C SER A 220 10.15 -2.25 29.91
N HIS A 221 11.08 -3.03 30.47
CA HIS A 221 11.33 -4.44 30.09
C HIS A 221 10.16 -5.40 30.45
N ASP A 222 9.13 -4.91 31.14
CA ASP A 222 8.06 -5.77 31.72
C ASP A 222 6.68 -5.57 31.06
N LYS A 223 6.56 -4.66 30.08
CA LYS A 223 5.29 -4.43 29.38
C LYS A 223 5.24 -5.28 28.11
N THR A 224 4.25 -6.17 28.02
CA THR A 224 3.97 -6.93 26.79
C THR A 224 3.69 -5.97 25.63
N LEU A 225 4.39 -6.15 24.51
CA LEU A 225 4.19 -5.35 23.31
C LEU A 225 2.78 -5.55 22.76
N ASP A 226 2.06 -4.46 22.55
CA ASP A 226 0.73 -4.53 21.96
C ASP A 226 0.85 -4.62 20.42
N ALA A 227 0.39 -5.74 19.84
CA ALA A 227 0.48 -6.00 18.41
C ALA A 227 -0.19 -4.90 17.56
N THR A 228 -1.29 -4.30 18.05
CA THR A 228 -1.96 -3.20 17.34
C THR A 228 -1.10 -1.93 17.34
N GLY A 229 -0.46 -1.63 18.46
CA GLY A 229 0.48 -0.50 18.54
C GLY A 229 1.67 -0.69 17.60
N VAL A 230 2.24 -1.89 17.56
CA VAL A 230 3.33 -2.27 16.66
C VAL A 230 2.93 -2.12 15.20
N ALA A 231 1.77 -2.66 14.80
CA ALA A 231 1.29 -2.58 13.43
C ALA A 231 1.03 -1.12 12.99
N LEU A 232 0.48 -0.27 13.87
CA LEU A 232 0.26 1.14 13.57
C LEU A 232 1.58 1.92 13.38
N GLU A 233 2.56 1.71 14.27
CA GLU A 233 3.88 2.34 14.17
C GLU A 233 4.62 1.88 12.91
N LEU A 234 4.57 0.58 12.61
CA LEU A 234 5.20 0.01 11.43
C LEU A 234 4.57 0.54 10.14
N TRP A 235 3.25 0.60 10.08
CA TRP A 235 2.52 1.17 8.95
C TRP A 235 2.86 2.66 8.76
N LEU A 236 2.96 3.43 9.84
CA LEU A 236 3.37 4.83 9.77
C LEU A 236 4.81 4.98 9.24
N ALA A 237 5.73 4.14 9.69
CA ALA A 237 7.11 4.12 9.21
C ALA A 237 7.20 3.78 7.71
N ASP A 238 6.41 2.80 7.25
CA ASP A 238 6.32 2.42 5.85
C ASP A 238 5.74 3.56 4.98
N VAL A 239 4.68 4.24 5.43
CA VAL A 239 4.12 5.41 4.73
C VAL A 239 5.14 6.53 4.62
N ARG A 240 5.88 6.81 5.70
CA ARG A 240 6.95 7.83 5.71
C ARG A 240 8.12 7.46 4.79
N THR A 241 8.42 6.17 4.66
CA THR A 241 9.40 5.64 3.70
C THR A 241 8.92 5.82 2.26
N GLN A 242 7.64 5.58 1.98
CA GLN A 242 7.03 5.81 0.66
C GLN A 242 7.04 7.30 0.29
N MET A 243 6.77 8.21 1.23
CA MET A 243 6.83 9.66 1.01
C MET A 243 8.21 10.16 0.56
N SER A 244 9.28 9.44 0.91
CA SER A 244 10.63 9.63 0.35
C SER A 244 11.27 11.01 0.60
N THR A 245 10.69 11.85 1.46
CA THR A 245 11.28 13.15 1.82
C THR A 245 12.36 12.97 2.89
N PRO A 246 13.42 13.79 2.94
CA PRO A 246 14.45 13.65 3.97
C PRO A 246 13.90 13.68 5.41
N LYS A 247 12.89 14.52 5.65
CA LYS A 247 12.20 14.59 6.94
C LYS A 247 11.43 13.32 7.25
N SER A 248 10.60 12.83 6.30
CA SER A 248 9.81 11.62 6.52
C SER A 248 10.71 10.39 6.69
N LEU A 249 11.79 10.27 5.91
CA LEU A 249 12.78 9.20 6.05
C LEU A 249 13.44 9.22 7.43
N SER A 250 13.83 10.41 7.94
CA SER A 250 14.41 10.51 9.28
C SER A 250 13.43 10.05 10.37
N LEU A 251 12.14 10.42 10.24
CA LEU A 251 11.09 9.97 11.16
C LEU A 251 10.79 8.47 11.03
N ALA A 252 10.82 7.93 9.81
CA ALA A 252 10.69 6.50 9.58
C ALA A 252 11.83 5.73 10.25
N GLY A 253 13.07 6.22 10.15
CA GLY A 253 14.23 5.66 10.82
C GLY A 253 14.02 5.55 12.34
N LEU A 254 13.56 6.62 12.99
CA LEU A 254 13.26 6.61 14.42
C LEU A 254 12.16 5.59 14.78
N SER A 255 11.10 5.48 13.99
CA SER A 255 10.04 4.48 14.22
C SER A 255 10.56 3.04 14.05
N TYR A 256 11.36 2.75 13.01
CA TYR A 256 11.94 1.42 12.84
C TYR A 256 12.96 1.09 13.92
N GLU A 257 13.77 2.06 14.39
CA GLU A 257 14.71 1.87 15.48
C GLU A 257 13.98 1.59 16.80
N LYS A 258 12.89 2.33 17.08
CA LYS A 258 11.98 2.07 18.20
C LYS A 258 11.42 0.64 18.15
N LEU A 259 10.95 0.19 16.98
CA LEU A 259 10.43 -1.16 16.79
C LEU A 259 11.52 -2.24 16.91
N TYR A 260 12.72 -1.99 16.40
CA TYR A 260 13.87 -2.88 16.52
C TYR A 260 14.25 -3.11 17.98
N GLU A 261 14.38 -2.04 18.76
CA GLU A 261 14.73 -2.11 20.19
C GLU A 261 13.60 -2.72 21.03
N ALA A 262 12.34 -2.37 20.75
CA ALA A 262 11.18 -2.93 21.45
C ALA A 262 11.14 -4.46 21.33
N TYR A 263 11.49 -5.01 20.17
CA TYR A 263 11.51 -6.45 19.94
C TYR A 263 12.80 -7.14 20.35
N ARG A 264 13.82 -6.42 20.85
CA ARG A 264 15.14 -7.00 21.19
C ARG A 264 15.03 -8.20 22.14
N ASP A 265 14.22 -8.03 23.19
CA ASP A 265 14.07 -9.00 24.27
C ASP A 265 12.83 -9.90 24.06
N ALA A 266 12.08 -9.69 22.98
CA ALA A 266 10.88 -10.46 22.70
C ALA A 266 11.24 -11.91 22.30
N PRO A 267 10.50 -12.92 22.78
CA PRO A 267 10.66 -14.29 22.30
C PRO A 267 10.43 -14.30 20.78
N HIS A 268 11.36 -14.88 20.03
CA HIS A 268 11.33 -14.92 18.55
C HIS A 268 11.43 -13.54 17.87
N GLY A 269 11.81 -12.50 18.62
CA GLY A 269 12.01 -11.15 18.08
C GLY A 269 13.08 -11.05 17.01
N ASN A 270 13.94 -12.08 16.86
CA ASN A 270 15.09 -12.04 15.97
C ASN A 270 14.70 -11.80 14.50
N VAL A 271 13.63 -12.43 13.98
CA VAL A 271 13.29 -12.26 12.56
C VAL A 271 12.63 -10.92 12.28
N PHE A 272 11.76 -10.47 13.17
CA PHE A 272 11.22 -9.11 13.10
C PHE A 272 12.34 -8.07 13.20
N GLN A 273 13.30 -8.25 14.11
CA GLN A 273 14.49 -7.40 14.22
C GLN A 273 15.32 -7.40 12.93
N ILE A 274 15.56 -8.57 12.31
CA ILE A 274 16.27 -8.68 11.03
C ILE A 274 15.55 -7.85 9.96
N ALA A 275 14.23 -7.99 9.84
CA ALA A 275 13.43 -7.22 8.90
C ALA A 275 13.51 -5.70 9.18
N MET A 276 13.42 -5.28 10.44
CA MET A 276 13.55 -3.87 10.83
C MET A 276 14.96 -3.33 10.55
N ALA A 277 16.01 -4.12 10.77
CA ALA A 277 17.38 -3.76 10.44
C ALA A 277 17.57 -3.54 8.93
N PHE A 278 16.95 -4.38 8.09
CA PHE A 278 16.99 -4.19 6.63
C PHE A 278 16.18 -2.96 6.18
N LYS A 279 15.05 -2.68 6.83
CA LYS A 279 14.27 -1.44 6.60
C LYS A 279 15.08 -0.20 7.01
N LEU A 280 15.73 -0.22 8.18
CA LEU A 280 16.63 0.84 8.66
C LEU A 280 17.78 1.07 7.69
N SER A 281 18.44 -0.01 7.25
CA SER A 281 19.49 0.09 6.23
C SER A 281 19.00 0.79 4.96
N THR A 282 17.82 0.42 4.48
CA THR A 282 17.20 1.04 3.29
C THR A 282 16.91 2.53 3.53
N VAL A 283 16.41 2.91 4.70
CA VAL A 283 16.15 4.32 5.04
C VAL A 283 17.45 5.12 5.12
N GLU A 284 18.47 4.62 5.82
CA GLU A 284 19.74 5.30 6.00
C GLU A 284 20.50 5.45 4.67
N SER A 285 20.42 4.47 3.77
CA SER A 285 21.03 4.57 2.44
C SER A 285 20.37 5.67 1.62
N ARG A 286 19.03 5.81 1.72
CA ARG A 286 18.27 6.88 1.03
C ARG A 286 18.51 8.25 1.62
N LEU A 287 18.91 8.34 2.89
CA LEU A 287 19.39 9.56 3.53
C LEU A 287 20.86 9.88 3.19
N GLY A 288 21.55 9.01 2.45
CA GLY A 288 22.98 9.17 2.12
C GLY A 288 23.93 8.80 3.26
N ARG A 289 23.43 8.15 4.32
CA ARG A 289 24.21 7.71 5.49
C ARG A 289 24.66 6.26 5.31
N PHE A 290 25.48 6.03 4.29
CA PHE A 290 25.88 4.68 3.85
C PHE A 290 26.60 3.86 4.93
N ALA A 291 27.40 4.50 5.79
CA ALA A 291 28.08 3.82 6.90
C ALA A 291 27.08 3.22 7.91
N GLN A 292 26.07 4.00 8.32
CA GLN A 292 25.01 3.54 9.23
C GLN A 292 24.15 2.46 8.56
N SER A 293 23.87 2.62 7.27
CA SER A 293 23.15 1.62 6.49
C SER A 293 23.86 0.25 6.48
N ARG A 294 25.20 0.23 6.35
CA ARG A 294 26.00 -0.99 6.46
C ARG A 294 25.98 -1.57 7.87
N GLU A 295 26.11 -0.73 8.89
CA GLU A 295 26.05 -1.17 10.28
C GLU A 295 24.72 -1.86 10.61
N TRP A 296 23.59 -1.32 10.14
CA TRP A 296 22.29 -1.97 10.29
C TRP A 296 22.19 -3.29 9.52
N LEU A 297 22.75 -3.39 8.31
CA LEU A 297 22.82 -4.68 7.59
C LEU A 297 23.65 -5.71 8.36
N ASP A 298 24.81 -5.30 8.89
CA ASP A 298 25.68 -6.17 9.66
C ASP A 298 24.99 -6.67 10.94
N ARG A 299 24.22 -5.81 11.63
CA ARG A 299 23.41 -6.21 12.79
C ARG A 299 22.37 -7.27 12.39
N GLY A 300 21.62 -7.04 11.31
CA GLY A 300 20.63 -8.00 10.81
C GLY A 300 21.25 -9.34 10.38
N LEU A 301 22.36 -9.30 9.66
CA LEU A 301 23.07 -10.52 9.24
C LEU A 301 23.72 -11.27 10.41
N ASN A 302 24.25 -10.56 11.39
CA ASN A 302 24.81 -11.17 12.60
C ASN A 302 23.72 -11.85 13.43
N SER A 303 22.54 -11.23 13.52
CA SER A 303 21.34 -11.80 14.13
C SER A 303 20.84 -13.08 13.42
N CYS A 304 20.93 -13.13 12.09
CA CYS A 304 20.44 -14.26 11.30
C CYS A 304 21.45 -15.41 11.24
N ILE A 305 22.69 -15.13 10.82
CA ILE A 305 23.67 -16.15 10.37
C ILE A 305 25.01 -16.01 11.13
N GLY A 306 25.21 -14.94 11.88
CA GLY A 306 26.48 -14.67 12.59
C GLY A 306 27.60 -14.15 11.66
N HIS A 307 27.24 -13.51 10.55
CA HIS A 307 28.19 -12.93 9.60
C HIS A 307 27.96 -11.42 9.44
N THR A 308 29.01 -10.68 9.09
CA THR A 308 28.89 -9.33 8.52
C THR A 308 28.59 -9.42 7.02
N GLY A 309 28.10 -8.34 6.40
CA GLY A 309 27.83 -8.28 4.97
C GLY A 309 29.05 -8.62 4.13
N GLN A 310 30.21 -8.04 4.44
CA GLN A 310 31.45 -8.35 3.73
C GLN A 310 31.91 -9.79 4.02
N GLY A 311 31.81 -10.25 5.27
CA GLY A 311 32.15 -11.62 5.64
C GLY A 311 31.29 -12.66 4.92
N LEU A 312 30.00 -12.34 4.67
CA LEU A 312 29.09 -13.17 3.89
C LEU A 312 29.46 -13.18 2.41
N VAL A 313 29.81 -12.04 1.82
CA VAL A 313 30.32 -11.97 0.43
C VAL A 313 31.56 -12.84 0.27
N ASP A 314 32.53 -12.71 1.18
CA ASP A 314 33.78 -13.45 1.12
C ASP A 314 33.54 -14.96 1.31
N ALA A 315 32.67 -15.34 2.25
CA ALA A 315 32.28 -16.73 2.48
C ALA A 315 31.59 -17.34 1.26
N ALA A 316 30.59 -16.66 0.70
CA ALA A 316 29.84 -17.12 -0.46
C ALA A 316 30.67 -17.16 -1.74
N LEU A 317 31.66 -16.28 -1.92
CA LEU A 317 32.54 -16.30 -3.09
C LEU A 317 33.74 -17.26 -2.95
N SER A 318 34.06 -17.68 -1.73
CA SER A 318 35.11 -18.67 -1.48
C SER A 318 34.78 -20.02 -2.13
N THR A 319 35.78 -20.87 -2.40
CA THR A 319 35.54 -22.21 -2.96
C THR A 319 34.75 -23.12 -2.01
N GLN A 320 34.68 -22.75 -0.72
CA GLN A 320 33.88 -23.45 0.26
C GLN A 320 32.40 -23.15 0.02
N SER A 321 31.55 -24.18 -0.03
CA SER A 321 30.10 -24.01 -0.13
C SER A 321 29.58 -23.27 1.10
N PHE A 322 28.85 -22.17 0.87
CA PHE A 322 28.12 -21.51 1.93
C PHE A 322 26.89 -22.37 2.23
N HIS A 323 26.83 -22.98 3.41
CA HIS A 323 25.67 -23.78 3.79
C HIS A 323 24.77 -22.97 4.71
N ALA A 324 23.71 -22.39 4.16
CA ALA A 324 22.62 -21.85 4.95
C ALA A 324 22.06 -22.94 5.86
N LYS A 325 21.81 -22.63 7.14
CA LYS A 325 21.30 -23.62 8.10
C LYS A 325 19.81 -23.88 7.86
N THR A 326 19.10 -22.86 7.39
CA THR A 326 17.66 -22.89 7.11
C THR A 326 17.36 -22.14 5.80
N ALA A 327 16.22 -22.43 5.17
CA ALA A 327 15.77 -21.69 3.99
C ALA A 327 15.58 -20.20 4.31
N LEU A 328 15.07 -19.87 5.50
CA LEU A 328 14.97 -18.50 5.97
C LEU A 328 16.33 -17.78 5.99
N ASP A 329 17.40 -18.44 6.47
CA ASP A 329 18.75 -17.87 6.46
C ASP A 329 19.24 -17.57 5.02
N ALA A 330 18.92 -18.45 4.07
CA ALA A 330 19.24 -18.24 2.67
C ALA A 330 18.47 -17.03 2.11
N ARG A 331 17.16 -16.92 2.39
CA ARG A 331 16.35 -15.77 1.98
C ARG A 331 16.86 -14.46 2.56
N CYS A 332 17.13 -14.43 3.87
CA CYS A 332 17.69 -13.26 4.55
C CYS A 332 19.08 -12.89 4.00
N SER A 333 19.94 -13.89 3.69
CA SER A 333 21.25 -13.65 3.06
C SER A 333 21.12 -12.96 1.71
N VAL A 334 20.26 -13.50 0.84
CA VAL A 334 20.07 -12.98 -0.52
C VAL A 334 19.51 -11.56 -0.48
N GLU A 335 18.51 -11.31 0.36
CA GLU A 335 17.95 -9.96 0.54
C GLU A 335 18.98 -8.97 1.10
N ALA A 336 19.76 -9.37 2.11
CA ALA A 336 20.81 -8.52 2.68
C ALA A 336 21.89 -8.17 1.65
N LEU A 337 22.33 -9.15 0.86
CA LEU A 337 23.34 -8.95 -0.19
C LEU A 337 22.80 -8.07 -1.33
N LEU A 338 21.53 -8.22 -1.69
CA LEU A 338 20.85 -7.33 -2.63
C LEU A 338 20.83 -5.89 -2.10
N GLN A 339 20.48 -5.68 -0.83
CA GLN A 339 20.50 -4.34 -0.22
C GLN A 339 21.92 -3.79 -0.13
N LEU A 340 22.91 -4.59 0.27
CA LEU A 340 24.31 -4.20 0.27
C LEU A 340 24.78 -3.76 -1.12
N SER A 341 24.38 -4.49 -2.17
CA SER A 341 24.71 -4.11 -3.54
C SER A 341 24.13 -2.73 -3.91
N ARG A 342 22.89 -2.43 -3.50
CA ARG A 342 22.26 -1.12 -3.71
C ARG A 342 22.99 -0.02 -2.96
N VAL A 343 23.37 -0.25 -1.71
CA VAL A 343 24.17 0.68 -0.90
C VAL A 343 25.50 1.00 -1.58
N CYS A 344 26.21 -0.02 -2.06
CA CYS A 344 27.47 0.14 -2.79
C CYS A 344 27.31 0.91 -4.10
N ILE A 345 26.22 0.68 -4.86
CA ILE A 345 25.90 1.44 -6.07
C ILE A 345 25.61 2.92 -5.72
N GLN A 346 24.81 3.17 -4.69
CA GLN A 346 24.47 4.53 -4.28
C GLN A 346 25.69 5.30 -3.76
N GLU A 347 26.53 4.67 -2.93
CA GLU A 347 27.78 5.26 -2.44
C GLU A 347 28.75 5.54 -3.60
N SER A 348 28.78 4.68 -4.61
CA SER A 348 29.65 4.88 -5.77
C SER A 348 29.25 6.10 -6.62
N LYS A 349 28.03 6.62 -6.48
CA LYS A 349 27.56 7.78 -7.24
C LYS A 349 28.13 9.08 -6.65
N GLY A 350 29.29 9.50 -7.17
CA GLY A 350 29.92 10.78 -6.83
C GLY A 350 29.63 11.90 -7.83
N GLU A 351 30.17 13.09 -7.59
CA GLU A 351 30.05 14.27 -8.48
C GLU A 351 30.61 14.01 -9.89
N HIS A 352 31.64 13.17 -9.99
CA HIS A 352 32.32 12.82 -11.25
C HIS A 352 31.84 11.51 -11.86
N GLY A 353 30.66 11.03 -11.47
CA GLY A 353 30.10 9.76 -11.93
C GLY A 353 30.35 8.61 -10.96
N PHE A 354 30.28 7.38 -11.48
CA PHE A 354 30.37 6.18 -10.66
C PHE A 354 31.82 5.80 -10.33
N GLN A 355 32.09 5.58 -9.05
CA GLN A 355 33.36 5.03 -8.58
C GLN A 355 33.40 3.52 -8.85
N GLU A 356 34.47 3.10 -9.53
CA GLU A 356 34.65 1.70 -9.92
C GLU A 356 34.69 0.74 -8.71
N SER A 357 35.30 1.15 -7.59
CA SER A 357 35.39 0.34 -6.38
C SER A 357 34.02 -0.06 -5.85
N GLY A 358 33.09 0.90 -5.73
CA GLY A 358 31.74 0.63 -5.24
C GLY A 358 30.93 -0.25 -6.20
N LEU A 359 31.06 -0.05 -7.51
CA LEU A 359 30.44 -0.94 -8.51
C LEU A 359 30.98 -2.37 -8.45
N ARG A 360 32.29 -2.55 -8.20
CA ARG A 360 32.89 -3.88 -8.00
C ARG A 360 32.38 -4.55 -6.73
N SER A 361 32.30 -3.81 -5.62
CA SER A 361 31.72 -4.32 -4.38
C SER A 361 30.25 -4.70 -4.54
N ALA A 362 29.48 -3.92 -5.30
CA ALA A 362 28.09 -4.25 -5.63
C ALA A 362 27.99 -5.53 -6.45
N LEU A 363 28.82 -5.67 -7.49
CA LEU A 363 28.86 -6.86 -8.34
C LEU A 363 29.27 -8.12 -7.54
N ALA A 364 30.23 -7.99 -6.62
CA ALA A 364 30.62 -9.08 -5.73
C ALA A 364 29.46 -9.54 -4.84
N ALA A 365 28.72 -8.59 -4.24
CA ALA A 365 27.53 -8.89 -3.46
C ALA A 365 26.42 -9.55 -4.29
N GLN A 366 26.21 -9.10 -5.53
CA GLN A 366 25.24 -9.71 -6.45
C GLN A 366 25.63 -11.14 -6.84
N PHE A 367 26.90 -11.43 -7.12
CA PHE A 367 27.35 -12.79 -7.40
C PHE A 367 27.27 -13.70 -6.19
N ALA A 368 27.58 -13.19 -4.99
CA ALA A 368 27.37 -13.92 -3.75
C ALA A 368 25.89 -14.29 -3.58
N ALA A 369 24.98 -13.33 -3.77
CA ALA A 369 23.53 -13.56 -3.70
C ALA A 369 23.05 -14.58 -4.74
N LEU A 370 23.56 -14.46 -5.97
CA LEU A 370 23.25 -15.39 -7.07
C LEU A 370 23.62 -16.83 -6.70
N ARG A 371 24.81 -17.04 -6.14
CA ARG A 371 25.27 -18.38 -5.75
C ARG A 371 24.38 -18.99 -4.66
N ILE A 372 24.06 -18.22 -3.61
CA ILE A 372 23.18 -18.69 -2.53
C ILE A 372 21.80 -19.06 -3.10
N ALA A 373 21.22 -18.19 -3.94
CA ALA A 373 19.92 -18.47 -4.58
C ALA A 373 19.95 -19.70 -5.51
N GLN A 374 21.06 -19.96 -6.21
CA GLN A 374 21.22 -21.14 -7.06
C GLN A 374 21.23 -22.43 -6.23
N GLU A 375 21.91 -22.45 -5.09
CA GLU A 375 21.98 -23.60 -4.20
C GLU A 375 20.56 -24.00 -3.72
N GLU A 376 19.70 -23.02 -3.41
CA GLU A 376 18.30 -23.26 -3.00
C GLU A 376 17.39 -23.82 -4.10
N THR A 377 17.70 -23.59 -5.39
CA THR A 377 16.90 -24.19 -6.47
C THR A 377 16.99 -25.72 -6.52
N HIS A 378 18.05 -26.28 -5.94
CA HIS A 378 18.32 -27.72 -5.94
C HIS A 378 17.75 -28.46 -4.72
N CYS A 379 17.15 -27.74 -3.76
CA CYS A 379 16.49 -28.34 -2.60
C CYS A 379 15.31 -29.24 -3.05
N GLY A 380 15.55 -30.55 -2.98
CA GLY A 380 14.64 -31.61 -3.42
C GLY A 380 13.69 -32.03 -2.32
N GLY A 381 12.56 -31.33 -2.21
CA GLY A 381 11.42 -31.75 -1.40
C GLY A 381 10.11 -31.61 -2.18
N ASP A 382 9.17 -32.53 -1.94
CA ASP A 382 7.81 -32.49 -2.51
C ASP A 382 6.82 -31.67 -1.65
N ALA A 383 7.27 -31.16 -0.50
CA ALA A 383 6.46 -30.32 0.37
C ALA A 383 6.11 -28.99 -0.31
N ALA A 384 4.91 -28.47 -0.04
CA ALA A 384 4.46 -27.19 -0.59
C ALA A 384 5.43 -26.03 -0.28
N GLY A 385 6.02 -26.00 0.93
CA GLY A 385 7.03 -25.02 1.31
C GLY A 385 8.32 -25.10 0.47
N ALA A 386 8.75 -26.31 0.09
CA ALA A 386 9.89 -26.52 -0.80
C ALA A 386 9.61 -25.99 -2.22
N HIS A 387 8.37 -26.16 -2.68
CA HIS A 387 7.95 -25.64 -3.98
C HIS A 387 7.93 -24.10 -3.99
N LEU A 388 7.42 -23.49 -2.92
CA LEU A 388 7.46 -22.03 -2.74
C LEU A 388 8.89 -21.51 -2.70
N GLU A 389 9.79 -22.18 -1.98
CA GLU A 389 11.22 -21.81 -1.92
C GLU A 389 11.87 -21.85 -3.30
N ARG A 390 11.58 -22.88 -4.09
CA ARG A 390 12.09 -22.96 -5.46
C ARG A 390 11.56 -21.84 -6.36
N ILE A 391 10.28 -21.48 -6.23
CA ILE A 391 9.69 -20.36 -6.98
C ILE A 391 10.34 -19.04 -6.56
N TRP A 392 10.49 -18.81 -5.25
CA TRP A 392 11.17 -17.64 -4.72
C TRP A 392 12.61 -17.54 -5.24
N ALA A 393 13.37 -18.63 -5.17
CA ALA A 393 14.75 -18.66 -5.66
C ALA A 393 14.81 -18.35 -7.16
N GLN A 394 13.93 -18.93 -7.97
CA GLN A 394 13.83 -18.63 -9.41
C GLN A 394 13.50 -17.16 -9.68
N GLU A 395 12.58 -16.58 -8.92
CA GLU A 395 12.26 -15.15 -9.00
C GLU A 395 13.52 -14.31 -8.71
N LYS A 396 14.22 -14.60 -7.60
CA LYS A 396 15.44 -13.87 -7.23
C LYS A 396 16.56 -14.01 -8.24
N LEU A 397 16.76 -15.18 -8.83
CA LEU A 397 17.73 -15.37 -9.92
C LEU A 397 17.43 -14.48 -11.12
N SER A 398 16.16 -14.33 -11.48
CA SER A 398 15.76 -13.45 -12.59
C SER A 398 16.06 -11.98 -12.31
N VAL A 399 15.76 -11.51 -11.09
CA VAL A 399 16.03 -10.13 -10.66
C VAL A 399 17.54 -9.87 -10.56
N LEU A 400 18.29 -10.81 -9.99
CA LEU A 400 19.74 -10.73 -9.88
C LEU A 400 20.41 -10.67 -11.26
N GLY A 401 19.92 -11.44 -12.24
CA GLY A 401 20.40 -11.39 -13.61
C GLY A 401 20.31 -9.99 -14.22
N VAL A 402 19.19 -9.28 -13.99
CA VAL A 402 19.01 -7.89 -14.45
C VAL A 402 19.97 -6.95 -13.73
N TYR A 403 20.08 -7.02 -12.40
CA TYR A 403 20.99 -6.14 -11.64
C TYR A 403 22.47 -6.35 -11.99
N ILE A 404 22.86 -7.60 -12.21
CA ILE A 404 24.21 -7.94 -12.68
C ILE A 404 24.42 -7.34 -14.08
N ALA A 405 23.49 -7.54 -15.02
CA ALA A 405 23.60 -6.98 -16.36
C ALA A 405 23.70 -5.45 -16.37
N GLU A 406 22.91 -4.76 -15.55
CA GLU A 406 22.96 -3.30 -15.39
C GLU A 406 24.29 -2.83 -14.80
N THR A 407 24.74 -3.47 -13.71
CA THR A 407 26.02 -3.13 -13.05
C THR A 407 27.19 -3.35 -14.00
N LEU A 408 27.15 -4.45 -14.75
CA LEU A 408 28.10 -4.76 -15.80
C LEU A 408 28.05 -3.73 -16.93
N HIS A 409 26.87 -3.32 -17.39
CA HIS A 409 26.73 -2.30 -18.43
C HIS A 409 27.39 -0.97 -18.00
N VAL A 410 27.12 -0.52 -16.77
CA VAL A 410 27.75 0.67 -16.20
C VAL A 410 29.27 0.50 -16.12
N LEU A 411 29.76 -0.63 -15.61
CA LEU A 411 31.20 -0.94 -15.57
C LEU A 411 31.85 -0.95 -16.97
N HIS A 412 31.16 -1.46 -17.99
CA HIS A 412 31.66 -1.45 -19.37
C HIS A 412 31.67 -0.05 -19.97
N SER A 413 30.75 0.83 -19.58
CA SER A 413 30.76 2.23 -20.03
C SER A 413 31.93 3.05 -19.45
N LEU A 414 32.63 2.53 -18.42
CA LEU A 414 33.81 3.19 -17.87
C LEU A 414 35.00 3.20 -18.84
N PRO A 415 35.94 4.16 -18.72
CA PRO A 415 37.11 4.27 -19.58
C PRO A 415 37.95 2.98 -19.64
N PRO A 416 38.56 2.64 -20.80
CA PRO A 416 39.26 1.36 -21.01
C PRO A 416 40.43 1.09 -20.05
N LYS A 417 41.07 2.13 -19.50
CA LYS A 417 42.13 1.99 -18.47
C LYS A 417 41.64 1.27 -17.21
N GLN A 418 40.33 1.28 -16.95
CA GLN A 418 39.68 0.64 -15.81
C GLN A 418 39.16 -0.78 -16.14
N ARG A 419 39.21 -1.26 -17.40
CA ARG A 419 38.59 -2.54 -17.79
C ARG A 419 39.47 -3.79 -17.66
N SER A 420 40.76 -3.66 -17.35
CA SER A 420 41.73 -4.77 -17.43
C SER A 420 41.48 -5.93 -16.45
N TRP A 421 40.75 -5.70 -15.36
CA TRP A 421 40.35 -6.75 -14.41
C TRP A 421 39.18 -7.60 -14.91
N PHE A 422 38.36 -7.05 -15.80
CA PHE A 422 37.09 -7.64 -16.22
C PHE A 422 37.28 -9.01 -16.87
N ALA A 423 38.31 -9.13 -17.71
CA ALA A 423 38.69 -10.38 -18.37
C ALA A 423 39.04 -11.53 -17.39
N ARG A 424 39.34 -11.23 -16.11
CA ARG A 424 39.62 -12.26 -15.09
C ARG A 424 38.36 -12.80 -14.39
N LEU A 425 37.29 -12.02 -14.36
CA LEU A 425 36.01 -12.43 -13.76
C LEU A 425 35.02 -12.98 -14.79
N TRP A 426 35.22 -12.63 -16.07
CA TRP A 426 34.41 -13.06 -17.21
C TRP A 426 34.46 -14.55 -17.62
N PRO A 427 35.49 -15.39 -17.33
CA PRO A 427 35.55 -16.78 -17.80
C PRO A 427 34.42 -17.70 -17.29
N ARG A 428 33.63 -17.26 -16.31
CA ARG A 428 32.47 -17.99 -15.78
C ARG A 428 31.13 -17.56 -16.39
N HIS A 429 31.14 -16.64 -17.36
CA HIS A 429 29.93 -16.11 -17.99
C HIS A 429 29.17 -17.15 -18.83
N ASP A 430 29.88 -18.11 -19.46
CA ASP A 430 29.22 -19.16 -20.26
C ASP A 430 28.29 -20.01 -19.40
N ALA A 431 28.67 -20.26 -18.13
CA ALA A 431 27.82 -20.95 -17.16
C ALA A 431 26.58 -20.11 -16.78
N LEU A 432 26.72 -18.79 -16.71
CA LEU A 432 25.66 -17.84 -16.35
C LEU A 432 24.66 -17.64 -17.50
N LEU A 433 25.15 -17.51 -18.74
CA LEU A 433 24.32 -17.52 -19.94
C LEU A 433 23.64 -18.88 -20.16
N SER A 434 24.29 -19.98 -19.81
CA SER A 434 23.69 -21.32 -19.88
C SER A 434 22.71 -21.61 -18.72
N ALA A 435 22.82 -20.89 -17.60
CA ALA A 435 21.93 -21.00 -16.45
C ALA A 435 20.73 -20.07 -16.55
N LEU A 436 20.74 -19.09 -17.46
CA LEU A 436 19.50 -18.46 -17.89
C LEU A 436 18.60 -19.58 -18.40
N PRO A 437 17.35 -19.69 -17.92
CA PRO A 437 16.44 -20.71 -18.39
C PRO A 437 16.41 -20.64 -19.91
N GLU A 438 16.70 -21.76 -20.58
CA GLU A 438 16.51 -21.84 -22.04
C GLU A 438 15.16 -21.20 -22.33
N PRO A 439 15.07 -20.29 -23.32
CA PRO A 439 13.83 -19.61 -23.63
C PRO A 439 12.78 -20.70 -23.83
N ARG A 440 11.90 -20.89 -22.83
CA ARG A 440 10.89 -21.92 -22.88
C ARG A 440 10.15 -21.64 -24.16
N THR A 441 10.27 -22.55 -25.14
CA THR A 441 9.37 -22.69 -26.27
C THR A 441 8.02 -23.19 -25.74
N ALA A 442 7.51 -22.55 -24.68
CA ALA A 442 6.13 -22.65 -24.30
C ALA A 442 5.37 -22.00 -25.45
N ALA A 443 4.71 -22.82 -26.24
CA ALA A 443 3.69 -22.39 -27.19
C ALA A 443 2.90 -21.25 -26.53
N VAL A 444 3.00 -20.06 -27.12
CA VAL A 444 2.37 -18.83 -26.64
C VAL A 444 0.88 -19.14 -26.49
N PRO A 445 0.31 -19.16 -25.27
CA PRO A 445 -1.13 -19.19 -25.14
C PRO A 445 -1.61 -17.80 -25.55
N ASP A 446 -2.41 -17.72 -26.62
CA ASP A 446 -3.05 -16.48 -27.06
C ASP A 446 -3.88 -15.91 -25.90
N GLY A 447 -3.33 -14.92 -25.20
CA GLY A 447 -3.92 -14.32 -24.02
C GLY A 447 -3.61 -12.82 -23.93
N PRO A 448 -4.50 -12.02 -23.32
CA PRO A 448 -4.50 -10.55 -23.38
C PRO A 448 -3.34 -9.84 -22.64
N ASN A 449 -2.32 -10.56 -22.15
CA ASN A 449 -1.24 -10.01 -21.33
C ASN A 449 0.07 -9.72 -22.11
N MET A 450 0.03 -9.59 -23.45
CA MET A 450 1.23 -9.37 -24.29
C MET A 450 2.02 -8.09 -23.96
N GLN A 451 1.37 -7.02 -23.48
CA GLN A 451 2.02 -5.71 -23.31
C GLN A 451 3.12 -5.68 -22.24
N CYS A 452 3.13 -6.59 -21.26
CA CYS A 452 4.14 -6.57 -20.20
C CYS A 452 5.47 -7.21 -20.61
N ARG A 453 5.58 -7.84 -21.78
CA ARG A 453 6.78 -8.60 -22.20
C ARG A 453 7.53 -8.03 -23.39
N GLU A 454 7.02 -6.96 -24.00
CA GLU A 454 7.62 -6.32 -25.18
C GLU A 454 9.03 -5.75 -24.91
N TRP A 455 9.36 -5.42 -23.65
CA TRP A 455 10.69 -4.95 -23.26
C TRP A 455 11.79 -6.04 -23.23
N LEU A 456 11.42 -7.33 -23.25
CA LEU A 456 12.37 -8.46 -23.22
C LEU A 456 12.76 -8.94 -24.62
N ALA A 457 12.06 -8.50 -25.65
CA ALA A 457 12.46 -8.79 -27.02
C ALA A 457 13.70 -7.95 -27.36
N PRO A 458 14.79 -8.55 -27.88
CA PRO A 458 15.92 -7.79 -28.40
C PRO A 458 15.42 -6.96 -29.59
N SER A 459 15.09 -5.70 -29.33
CA SER A 459 14.70 -4.75 -30.36
C SER A 459 15.94 -4.47 -31.20
N GLY A 460 15.93 -5.01 -32.42
CA GLY A 460 16.95 -4.74 -33.41
C GLY A 460 17.17 -3.24 -33.57
N VAL A 461 18.42 -2.82 -33.45
CA VAL A 461 19.05 -1.61 -34.01
C VAL A 461 18.06 -0.48 -34.31
N ALA A 462 17.61 0.23 -33.28
CA ALA A 462 16.99 1.53 -33.43
C ALA A 462 18.08 2.59 -33.58
N HIS A 463 18.14 3.21 -34.77
CA HIS A 463 18.93 4.39 -35.07
C HIS A 463 18.60 5.52 -34.08
N TRP A 464 19.54 5.87 -33.21
CA TRP A 464 19.46 7.10 -32.43
C TRP A 464 19.81 8.28 -33.34
N HIS A 465 18.79 9.04 -33.75
CA HIS A 465 18.98 10.37 -34.31
C HIS A 465 19.49 11.31 -33.21
N GLN A 466 20.65 11.93 -33.44
CA GLN A 466 21.15 13.07 -32.68
C GLN A 466 20.14 14.22 -32.76
N GLY A 467 19.50 14.54 -31.63
CA GLY A 467 18.74 15.76 -31.43
C GLY A 467 19.60 16.79 -30.69
N GLU A 468 19.86 17.90 -31.36
CA GLU A 468 20.69 19.03 -30.94
C GLU A 468 20.31 19.59 -29.56
N CYS A 469 21.28 19.68 -28.66
CA CYS A 469 21.26 20.64 -27.56
C CYS A 469 21.52 22.04 -28.13
N ARG A 470 20.47 22.83 -28.32
CA ARG A 470 20.61 24.29 -28.37
C ARG A 470 20.35 24.88 -26.99
N ALA A 471 21.39 25.49 -26.45
CA ALA A 471 21.36 26.38 -25.31
C ALA A 471 20.48 27.60 -25.61
N SER A 472 19.77 28.07 -24.59
CA SER A 472 19.32 29.45 -24.50
C SER A 472 19.54 29.93 -23.07
N LEU A 473 20.24 31.06 -23.01
CA LEU A 473 20.71 31.88 -21.90
C LEU A 473 19.78 31.97 -20.69
#